data_AF-A0AAN3M3L3-F1
#
_entry.id   AF-A0AAN3M3L3-F1
#
_cell.length_a   1.000
_cell.length_b   1.000
_cell.length_c   1.000
_cell.angle_alpha   90.00
_cell.angle_beta   90.00
_cell.angle_gamma   90.00
#
_symmetry.space_group_name_H-M   'P 1'
#
loop_
_entity.id
_entity.type
_entity.pdbx_description
1 polymer ?
#
loop_
_entity_poly.entity_id
_entity_poly.type
_entity_poly.pdbx_seq_one_letter_code
_entity_poly.pdbx_strand_id
1 'polypeptide(L)'
;MLQYSQQQAQVEGQIAAARQSAGIATEKMTEAHKQLLALQQRISDLDGKKLTADEKSVLARKDELIQALTLLDVKQQELQKQTALNDLKKNNSADQSTG
;
A
#
# COMPACT_ATOMS: atom_id res chain seq x y z
N MET A 1 18.23 -7.44 21.91
CA MET A 1 17.67 -6.65 20.79
C MET A 1 17.59 -7.52 19.53
N LEU A 2 16.69 -8.51 19.50
CA LEU A 2 16.52 -9.45 18.37
C LEU A 2 15.16 -9.29 17.66
N GLN A 3 14.14 -8.77 18.37
CA GLN A 3 12.80 -8.56 17.82
C GLN A 3 12.77 -7.48 16.72
N TYR A 4 13.59 -6.43 16.87
CA TYR A 4 13.68 -5.35 15.88
C TYR A 4 14.26 -5.83 14.55
N SER A 5 15.28 -6.69 14.62
CA SER A 5 15.90 -7.32 13.43
C SER A 5 14.91 -8.24 12.70
N GLN A 6 14.10 -9.02 13.42
CA GLN A 6 13.07 -9.84 12.78
C GLN A 6 11.98 -9.00 12.15
N GLN A 7 11.53 -7.94 12.81
CA GLN A 7 10.51 -7.05 12.26
C GLN A 7 11.03 -6.34 11.01
N GLN A 8 12.30 -5.93 11.00
CA GLN A 8 12.95 -5.31 9.85
C GLN A 8 13.08 -6.31 8.68
N ALA A 9 13.54 -7.53 8.94
CA ALA A 9 13.63 -8.58 7.92
C ALA A 9 12.25 -8.99 7.35
N GLN A 10 11.21 -8.97 8.18
CA GLN A 10 9.84 -9.27 7.75
C GLN A 10 9.23 -8.12 6.94
N VAL A 11 9.56 -6.87 7.27
CA VAL A 11 9.18 -5.69 6.50
C VAL A 11 9.94 -5.66 5.17
N GLU A 12 11.24 -5.92 5.17
CA GLU A 12 12.06 -6.04 3.96
C GLU A 12 11.60 -7.19 3.06
N GLY A 13 11.21 -8.33 3.64
CA GLY A 13 10.63 -9.45 2.91
C GLY A 13 9.28 -9.10 2.25
N GLN A 14 8.42 -8.35 2.95
CA GLN A 14 7.16 -7.85 2.41
C GLN A 14 7.37 -6.80 1.32
N ILE A 15 8.34 -5.90 1.50
CA ILE A 15 8.70 -4.89 0.49
C ILE A 15 9.33 -5.57 -0.73
N ALA A 16 10.18 -6.56 -0.54
CA ALA A 16 10.79 -7.34 -1.62
C ALA A 16 9.74 -8.18 -2.37
N ALA A 17 8.80 -8.80 -1.66
CA ALA A 17 7.67 -9.50 -2.26
C ALA A 17 6.73 -8.54 -2.99
N ALA A 18 6.44 -7.37 -2.43
CA ALA A 18 5.67 -6.31 -3.08
C ALA A 18 6.39 -5.82 -4.34
N ARG A 19 7.72 -5.61 -4.29
CA ARG A 19 8.55 -5.24 -5.45
C ARG A 19 8.63 -6.33 -6.52
N GLN A 20 8.74 -7.60 -6.13
CA GLN A 20 8.70 -8.73 -7.07
C GLN A 20 7.32 -8.87 -7.71
N SER A 21 6.25 -8.67 -6.93
CA SER A 21 4.89 -8.62 -7.45
C SER A 21 4.65 -7.39 -8.33
N ALA A 22 5.33 -6.27 -8.08
CA ALA A 22 5.28 -5.06 -8.91
C ALA A 22 5.90 -5.24 -10.30
N GLY A 23 6.65 -6.32 -10.56
CA GLY A 23 7.04 -6.73 -11.92
C GLY A 23 5.89 -7.29 -12.76
N ILE A 24 4.76 -7.65 -12.14
CA ILE A 24 3.56 -8.22 -12.79
C ILE A 24 2.27 -7.43 -12.42
N ALA A 25 2.28 -6.61 -11.37
CA ALA A 25 1.08 -6.00 -10.76
C ALA A 25 1.10 -4.46 -10.65
N THR A 26 1.85 -3.76 -11.50
CA THR A 26 1.82 -2.28 -11.55
C THR A 26 0.51 -1.70 -12.04
N GLU A 27 -0.42 -2.52 -12.57
CA GLU A 27 -1.72 -2.06 -13.07
C GLU A 27 -2.82 -2.02 -11.99
N LYS A 28 -2.60 -2.62 -10.81
CA LYS A 28 -3.62 -2.74 -9.73
C LYS A 28 -3.25 -2.11 -8.38
N MET A 29 -2.13 -1.38 -8.29
CA MET A 29 -1.79 -0.66 -7.05
C MET A 29 -2.59 0.64 -6.95
N THR A 30 -3.34 0.81 -5.84
CA THR A 30 -4.04 2.07 -5.55
C THR A 30 -3.04 3.21 -5.35
N GLU A 31 -3.47 4.46 -5.56
CA GLU A 31 -2.58 5.62 -5.35
C GLU A 31 -2.09 5.71 -3.89
N ALA A 32 -2.91 5.29 -2.93
CA ALA A 32 -2.52 5.22 -1.52
C ALA A 32 -1.42 4.18 -1.28
N HIS A 33 -1.51 3.05 -1.97
CA HIS A 33 -0.50 2.00 -1.90
C HIS A 33 0.85 2.48 -2.46
N LYS A 34 0.84 3.24 -3.56
CA LYS A 34 2.05 3.87 -4.12
C LYS A 34 2.68 4.87 -3.16
N GLN A 35 1.85 5.71 -2.52
CA GLN A 35 2.32 6.68 -1.53
C GLN A 35 2.87 6.00 -0.27
N LEU A 36 2.27 4.89 0.17
CA LEU A 36 2.75 4.10 1.29
C LEU A 36 4.13 3.51 1.00
N LEU A 37 4.35 2.98 -0.20
CA LEU A 37 5.66 2.46 -0.61
C LEU A 37 6.72 3.58 -0.71
N ALA A 38 6.36 4.73 -1.27
CA ALA A 38 7.26 5.89 -1.33
C ALA A 38 7.65 6.40 0.07
N LEU A 39 6.69 6.40 1.01
CA LEU A 39 6.94 6.77 2.40
C LEU A 39 7.87 5.77 3.09
N GLN A 40 7.64 4.46 2.92
CA GLN A 40 8.51 3.43 3.47
C GLN A 40 9.94 3.54 2.93
N GLN A 41 10.10 3.76 1.62
CA GLN A 41 11.40 3.99 1.02
C GLN A 41 12.09 5.21 1.61
N ARG A 42 11.37 6.33 1.73
CA ARG A 42 11.90 7.55 2.33
C ARG A 42 12.30 7.36 3.78
N ILE A 43 11.53 6.62 4.58
CA ILE A 43 11.89 6.30 5.97
C ILE A 43 13.17 5.48 6.02
N SER A 44 13.31 4.45 5.18
CA SER A 44 14.54 3.65 5.09
C SER A 44 15.73 4.47 4.64
N ASP A 45 15.55 5.40 3.69
CA ASP A 45 16.63 6.27 3.21
C ASP A 45 17.11 7.28 4.28
N LEU A 46 16.23 7.60 5.23
CA LEU A 46 16.49 8.48 6.37
C LEU A 46 17.07 7.72 7.58
N ASP A 47 16.88 6.40 7.66
CA ASP A 47 17.42 5.59 8.75
C ASP A 47 18.96 5.61 8.74
N GLY A 48 19.56 5.89 9.90
CA GLY A 48 21.01 6.00 10.04
C GLY A 48 21.66 7.28 9.48
N LYS A 49 20.91 8.25 8.92
CA LYS A 49 21.45 9.54 8.45
C LYS A 49 21.28 10.66 9.48
N LYS A 50 22.11 11.70 9.37
CA LYS A 50 21.88 12.97 10.08
C LYS A 50 20.68 13.68 9.47
N LEU A 51 19.57 13.63 10.19
CA LEU A 51 18.29 14.19 9.76
C LEU A 51 18.23 15.71 9.97
N THR A 52 17.74 16.41 8.97
CA THR A 52 17.25 17.79 9.06
C THR A 52 15.96 17.88 9.89
N ALA A 53 15.56 19.09 10.30
CA ALA A 53 14.34 19.29 11.09
C ALA A 53 13.07 18.79 10.35
N ASP A 54 13.03 18.96 9.03
CA ASP A 54 11.96 18.46 8.18
C ASP A 54 11.91 16.93 8.16
N GLU A 55 13.07 16.28 8.01
CA GLU A 55 13.16 14.81 7.99
C GLU A 55 12.84 14.18 9.35
N LYS A 56 13.24 14.84 10.45
CA LYS A 56 12.82 14.42 11.80
C LYS A 56 11.31 14.51 11.97
N SER A 57 10.68 15.55 11.43
CA SER A 57 9.22 15.71 11.49
C SER A 57 8.50 14.62 10.69
N VAL A 58 9.06 14.22 9.53
CA VAL A 58 8.56 13.09 8.75
C VAL A 58 8.66 11.78 9.53
N LEU A 59 9.80 11.51 10.18
CA LEU A 59 9.94 10.29 11.00
C LEU A 59 9.05 10.31 12.25
N ALA A 60 8.86 11.47 12.87
CA ALA A 60 8.01 11.61 14.05
C ALA A 60 6.52 11.30 13.74
N ARG A 61 6.08 11.61 12.52
CA ARG A 61 4.71 11.35 12.06
C ARG A 61 4.59 10.10 11.18
N LYS A 62 5.64 9.28 11.11
CA LYS A 62 5.67 8.12 10.21
C LYS A 62 4.52 7.16 10.48
N ASP A 63 4.23 6.90 11.76
CA ASP A 63 3.24 5.90 12.15
C ASP A 63 1.82 6.40 11.82
N GLU A 64 1.56 7.69 12.02
CA GLU A 64 0.31 8.34 11.61
C GLU A 64 0.14 8.32 10.09
N LEU A 65 1.20 8.63 9.33
CA LEU A 65 1.16 8.63 7.87
C LEU A 65 0.96 7.20 7.31
N ILE A 66 1.66 6.21 7.87
CA ILE A 66 1.47 4.80 7.50
C ILE A 66 0.03 4.39 7.78
N GLN A 67 -0.49 4.68 8.97
CA GLN A 67 -1.86 4.32 9.34
C GLN A 67 -2.92 4.97 8.42
N ALA A 68 -2.77 6.26 8.12
CA ALA A 68 -3.66 6.99 7.22
C ALA A 68 -3.63 6.42 5.78
N LEU A 69 -2.43 6.13 5.26
CA LEU A 69 -2.26 5.57 3.93
C LEU A 69 -2.76 4.12 3.85
N THR A 70 -2.54 3.30 4.87
CA THR A 70 -3.10 1.94 4.93
C THR A 70 -4.63 1.97 4.95
N LEU A 71 -5.24 2.86 5.75
CA LEU A 71 -6.70 3.00 5.77
C LEU A 71 -7.25 3.44 4.41
N LEU A 72 -6.57 4.38 3.76
CA LEU A 72 -6.95 4.87 2.44
C LEU A 72 -6.80 3.78 1.36
N ASP A 73 -5.76 2.96 1.46
CA ASP A 73 -5.54 1.82 0.57
C ASP A 73 -6.65 0.78 0.72
N VAL A 74 -6.98 0.37 1.95
CA VAL A 74 -8.08 -0.58 2.23
C VAL A 74 -9.41 -0.06 1.68
N LYS A 75 -9.72 1.23 1.88
CA LYS A 75 -10.94 1.84 1.31
C LYS A 75 -10.96 1.82 -0.22
N GLN A 76 -9.82 2.10 -0.86
CA GLN A 76 -9.73 2.07 -2.33
C GLN A 76 -9.84 0.65 -2.88
N GLN A 77 -9.23 -0.34 -2.23
CA GLN A 77 -9.35 -1.75 -2.61
C GLN A 77 -10.79 -2.25 -2.49
N GLU A 78 -11.48 -1.92 -1.39
CA GLU A 78 -12.88 -2.31 -1.22
C GLU A 78 -13.78 -1.63 -2.26
N LEU A 79 -13.56 -0.34 -2.55
CA LEU A 79 -14.29 0.37 -3.60
C LEU A 79 -14.08 -0.27 -4.98
N GLN A 80 -12.84 -0.60 -5.35
CA GLN A 80 -12.55 -1.29 -6.61
C GLN A 80 -13.23 -2.65 -6.69
N LYS A 81 -13.21 -3.43 -5.60
CA LYS A 81 -13.89 -4.73 -5.52
C LYS A 81 -15.40 -4.59 -5.63
N GLN A 82 -16.00 -3.60 -4.96
CA GLN A 82 -17.42 -3.29 -5.03
C GLN A 82 -17.84 -2.90 -6.45
N THR A 83 -17.05 -2.08 -7.14
CA THR A 83 -17.27 -1.71 -8.54
C THR A 83 -17.21 -2.92 -9.45
N ALA A 84 -16.16 -3.76 -9.33
CA ALA A 84 -16.03 -4.98 -10.13
C ALA A 84 -17.20 -5.95 -9.91
N LEU A 85 -17.66 -6.10 -8.66
CA LEU A 85 -18.85 -6.90 -8.32
C LEU A 85 -20.14 -6.33 -8.93
N ASN A 86 -20.30 -5.00 -8.91
CA ASN A 86 -21.47 -4.33 -9.49
C ASN A 86 -21.50 -4.46 -11.01
N ASP A 87 -20.34 -4.32 -11.67
CA ASP A 87 -20.21 -4.50 -13.13
C ASP A 87 -20.54 -5.94 -13.53
N LEU A 88 -20.04 -6.94 -12.78
CA LEU A 88 -20.38 -8.35 -12.99
C LEU A 88 -21.87 -8.64 -12.80
N LYS A 89 -22.51 -8.03 -11.80
CA LYS A 89 -23.97 -8.17 -11.59
C LYS A 89 -24.75 -7.55 -12.74
N LYS A 90 -24.40 -6.33 -13.15
CA LYS A 90 -25.07 -5.63 -14.25
C LYS A 90 -24.99 -6.41 -15.57
N ASN A 91 -23.83 -7.01 -15.84
CA ASN A 91 -23.63 -7.83 -17.04
C ASN A 91 -24.38 -9.17 -16.98
N ASN A 92 -24.44 -9.83 -15.81
CA ASN A 92 -25.26 -11.04 -15.64
C ASN A 92 -26.77 -10.75 -15.71
N SER A 93 -27.24 -9.57 -15.28
CA SER A 93 -28.65 -9.17 -15.40
C SER A 93 -29.08 -8.88 -16.83
N ALA A 94 -28.16 -8.47 -17.70
CA ALA A 94 -28.45 -8.15 -19.10
C ALA A 94 -28.65 -9.41 -19.98
N ASP A 95 -28.14 -10.57 -19.55
CA ASP A 95 -28.20 -11.84 -20.28
C ASP A 95 -29.47 -12.67 -20.01
N GLN A 96 -30.31 -12.25 -19.04
CA GLN A 96 -31.58 -12.94 -18.73
C GLN A 96 -32.85 -12.22 -19.23
N SER A 97 -32.70 -11.16 -20.05
CA SER A 97 -33.85 -10.40 -20.61
C SER A 97 -34.15 -10.73 -22.07
N THR A 98 -33.57 -11.78 -22.64
CA THR A 98 -34.00 -12.37 -23.93
C THR A 98 -34.61 -13.75 -23.68
N GLY A 99 -35.89 -13.77 -23.33
CA GLY A 99 -36.71 -14.96 -23.21
C GLY A 99 -38.16 -14.61 -23.44
#